data_AF-A0A087SGH9-F1
#
_entry.id   AF-A0A087SGH9-F1
#
_cell.length_a   1.000
_cell.length_b   1.000
_cell.length_c   1.000
_cell.angle_alpha   90.00
_cell.angle_beta   90.00
_cell.angle_gamma   90.00
#
_symmetry.space_group_name_H-M   'P 1'
#
loop_
_entity.id
_entity.type
_entity.pdbx_description
1 polymer ?
#
loop_
_entity_poly.entity_id
_entity_poly.type
_entity_poly.pdbx_seq_one_letter_code
_entity_poly.pdbx_strand_id
1 'polypeptide(L)'
;MFLANPIEQLPILLPGLDIHVYDLFDSVPCNGTCGMTQFVECVPHDQTNCRIDETFNIGNNNVGLNNWGNSNQGSYNIGSNNMGNSNRGSNNTGTGLFCNNLQQGQGSCTLDMLRTAETVYM
;
A
#
# COMPACT_ATOMS: atom_id res chain seq x y z
N MET A 1 19.58 -22.60 -7.50
CA MET A 1 18.10 -22.56 -7.59
C MET A 1 17.75 -21.09 -7.53
N PHE A 2 17.52 -20.46 -8.68
CA PHE A 2 17.26 -19.02 -8.73
C PHE A 2 15.85 -18.80 -8.19
N LEU A 3 15.74 -18.16 -7.04
CA LEU A 3 14.45 -17.64 -6.57
C LEU A 3 14.08 -16.54 -7.56
N ALA A 4 13.04 -16.78 -8.37
CA ALA A 4 12.51 -15.78 -9.27
C ALA A 4 12.18 -14.51 -8.48
N ASN A 5 12.41 -13.33 -9.09
CA ASN A 5 12.11 -12.08 -8.43
C ASN A 5 10.61 -12.07 -8.06
N PRO A 6 10.24 -11.78 -6.79
CA PRO A 6 8.85 -11.74 -6.36
C PRO A 6 7.95 -10.93 -7.31
N ILE A 7 8.47 -9.83 -7.88
CA ILE A 7 7.75 -8.97 -8.83
C ILE A 7 7.37 -9.72 -10.12
N GLU A 8 8.22 -10.63 -10.59
CA GLU A 8 7.97 -11.42 -11.81
C GLU A 8 6.86 -12.47 -11.62
N GLN A 9 6.49 -12.79 -10.37
CA GLN A 9 5.41 -13.75 -10.07
C GLN A 9 4.04 -13.07 -9.92
N LEU A 10 4.00 -11.75 -9.70
CA LEU A 10 2.75 -11.02 -9.48
C LEU A 10 1.73 -11.17 -10.63
N PRO A 11 2.12 -11.11 -11.93
CA PRO A 11 1.17 -11.34 -13.03
C PRO A 11 0.56 -12.75 -13.05
N ILE A 12 1.25 -13.75 -12.49
CA ILE A 12 0.75 -15.14 -12.40
C ILE A 12 -0.25 -15.28 -11.26
N LEU A 13 0.01 -14.60 -10.14
CA LEU A 13 -0.83 -14.67 -8.94
C LEU A 13 -2.13 -13.87 -9.08
N LEU A 14 -2.15 -12.86 -9.96
CA LEU A 14 -3.26 -11.93 -10.15
C LEU A 14 -3.67 -11.84 -11.64
N PRO A 15 -4.24 -12.93 -12.21
CA PRO A 15 -4.61 -12.95 -13.61
C PRO A 15 -5.72 -11.92 -13.94
N GLY A 16 -5.53 -11.16 -15.01
CA GLY A 16 -6.49 -10.15 -15.48
C GLY A 16 -6.30 -8.76 -14.86
N LEU A 17 -5.19 -8.53 -14.15
CA LEU A 17 -4.80 -7.22 -13.65
C LEU A 17 -3.46 -6.80 -14.25
N ASP A 18 -3.36 -5.52 -14.62
CA ASP A 18 -2.09 -4.88 -14.93
C ASP A 18 -1.54 -4.26 -13.63
N ILE A 19 -0.29 -4.61 -13.29
CA ILE A 19 0.33 -4.26 -12.00
C ILE A 19 1.41 -3.23 -12.23
N HIS A 20 1.22 -2.05 -11.65
CA HIS A 20 2.21 -0.98 -11.66
C HIS A 20 2.91 -0.90 -10.30
N VAL A 21 4.21 -1.18 -10.31
CA VAL A 21 5.08 -1.08 -9.13
C VAL A 21 5.63 0.34 -9.05
N TYR A 22 5.36 1.03 -7.94
CA TYR A 22 6.01 2.29 -7.63
C TYR A 22 7.03 2.05 -6.53
N ASP A 23 8.30 2.28 -6.86
CA ASP A 23 9.39 2.26 -5.90
C ASP A 23 9.30 3.53 -5.05
N LEU A 24 8.80 3.38 -3.83
CA LEU A 24 8.39 4.54 -3.05
C LEU A 24 9.54 5.21 -2.34
N PHE A 25 10.57 4.51 -1.85
CA PHE A 25 11.74 5.14 -1.21
C PHE A 25 12.88 4.13 -1.06
N ASP A 26 13.95 4.37 -1.82
CA ASP A 26 15.27 3.82 -1.55
C ASP A 26 15.78 4.33 -0.18
N SER A 27 16.49 3.46 0.54
CA SER A 27 17.26 3.70 1.79
C SER A 27 16.55 3.74 3.16
N VAL A 28 16.18 2.56 3.67
CA VAL A 28 16.53 2.17 5.06
C VAL A 28 17.26 0.82 4.98
N PRO A 29 18.50 0.69 5.48
CA PRO A 29 19.20 -0.59 5.46
C PRO A 29 18.45 -1.58 6.34
N CYS A 30 17.83 -2.56 5.70
CA CYS A 30 17.20 -3.67 6.39
C CYS A 30 18.31 -4.55 7.01
N ASN A 31 18.31 -4.73 8.34
CA ASN A 31 19.31 -5.53 9.06
C ASN A 31 19.08 -7.05 8.95
N GLY A 32 18.30 -7.49 7.96
CA GLY A 32 17.98 -8.90 7.72
C GLY A 32 16.73 -9.43 8.42
N THR A 33 16.00 -8.60 9.19
CA THR A 33 14.73 -9.02 9.84
C THR A 33 13.48 -8.25 9.40
N CYS A 34 13.61 -7.17 8.61
CA CYS A 34 12.46 -6.44 8.12
C CYS A 34 11.98 -6.99 6.77
N GLY A 35 10.68 -7.28 6.66
CA GLY A 35 10.05 -7.51 5.37
C GLY A 35 9.97 -6.21 4.57
N MET A 36 10.23 -6.28 3.27
CA MET A 36 9.99 -5.17 2.36
C MET A 36 8.49 -5.14 2.00
N THR A 37 7.86 -3.97 2.09
CA THR A 37 6.45 -3.78 1.73
C THR A 37 6.36 -2.79 0.59
N GLN A 38 5.84 -3.27 -0.54
CA GLN A 38 5.55 -2.46 -1.72
C GLN A 38 4.04 -2.30 -1.83
N PHE A 39 3.62 -1.10 -2.22
CA PHE A 39 2.25 -0.86 -2.64
C PHE A 39 2.25 -0.85 -4.16
N VAL A 40 1.28 -1.55 -4.73
CA VAL A 40 1.09 -1.63 -6.18
C VAL A 40 -0.29 -1.13 -6.52
N GLU A 41 -0.41 -0.45 -7.64
CA GLU A 41 -1.72 -0.15 -8.18
C GLU A 41 -2.20 -1.38 -8.98
N CYS A 42 -3.34 -1.92 -8.55
CA CYS A 42 -4.04 -2.96 -9.29
C CYS A 42 -5.05 -2.31 -10.23
N VAL A 43 -4.79 -2.40 -11.54
CA VAL A 43 -5.63 -1.80 -12.57
C VAL A 43 -6.30 -2.93 -13.36
N PRO A 44 -7.62 -2.89 -13.64
CA PRO A 44 -8.25 -3.85 -14.53
C PRO A 44 -7.53 -3.88 -15.88
N HIS A 45 -7.39 -5.07 -16.48
CA HIS A 45 -6.76 -5.22 -17.78
C HIS A 45 -7.31 -4.22 -18.81
N ASP A 46 -6.40 -3.63 -19.60
CA ASP A 46 -6.68 -2.57 -20.60
C ASP A 46 -7.18 -1.23 -20.03
N GLN A 47 -7.14 -1.02 -18.71
CA GLN A 47 -7.42 0.29 -18.13
C GLN A 47 -6.12 1.07 -17.90
N THR A 48 -6.22 2.40 -17.99
CA THR A 48 -5.12 3.27 -17.62
C THR A 48 -5.03 3.44 -16.12
N ASN A 49 -3.82 3.56 -15.60
CA ASN A 49 -3.56 3.90 -14.21
C ASN A 49 -4.24 5.20 -13.76
N CYS A 50 -4.46 5.30 -12.46
CA CYS A 50 -5.00 6.49 -11.81
C CYS A 50 -4.03 7.66 -12.04
N ARG A 51 -4.58 8.75 -12.57
CA ARG A 51 -3.82 9.99 -12.72
C ARG A 51 -3.70 10.67 -11.36
N ILE A 52 -2.56 11.32 -11.18
CA ILE A 52 -2.33 12.21 -10.05
C ILE A 52 -3.22 13.45 -10.15
N ASP A 53 -3.85 13.84 -9.05
CA ASP A 53 -4.65 15.06 -8.96
C ASP A 53 -3.81 16.30 -8.59
N GLU A 54 -4.44 17.48 -8.52
CA GLU A 54 -3.78 18.75 -8.17
C GLU A 54 -3.14 18.77 -6.77
N THR A 55 -3.58 17.85 -5.91
CA THR A 55 -3.12 17.66 -4.53
C THR A 55 -2.18 16.47 -4.37
N PHE A 56 -1.69 15.93 -5.49
CA PHE A 56 -0.80 14.78 -5.55
C PHE A 56 -1.43 13.45 -5.09
N ASN A 57 -2.76 13.35 -4.99
CA ASN A 57 -3.39 12.07 -4.68
C ASN A 57 -3.44 11.18 -5.93
N ILE A 58 -3.30 9.87 -5.72
CA ILE A 58 -3.46 8.82 -6.73
C ILE A 58 -4.54 7.85 -6.24
N GLY A 59 -5.57 7.64 -7.05
CA GLY A 59 -6.76 6.84 -6.71
C GLY A 59 -7.99 7.69 -6.43
N ASN A 60 -9.05 7.09 -5.90
CA ASN A 60 -10.37 7.71 -5.83
C ASN A 60 -10.75 8.20 -4.42
N ASN A 61 -11.53 9.28 -4.35
CA ASN A 61 -12.15 9.78 -3.11
C ASN A 61 -11.17 10.13 -1.97
N ASN A 62 -9.92 10.46 -2.29
CA ASN A 62 -8.98 10.94 -1.30
C ASN A 62 -9.29 12.41 -0.95
N VAL A 63 -9.14 12.77 0.32
CA VAL A 63 -9.30 14.13 0.84
C VAL A 63 -8.02 14.52 1.57
N GLY A 64 -7.37 15.58 1.08
CA GLY A 64 -6.09 16.09 1.60
C GLY A 64 -4.98 15.95 0.57
N LEU A 65 -3.74 15.70 1.02
CA LEU A 65 -2.54 15.80 0.19
C LEU A 65 -1.80 14.47 0.06
N ASN A 66 -1.35 14.16 -1.16
CA ASN A 66 -0.37 13.10 -1.42
C ASN A 66 -0.77 11.71 -0.88
N ASN A 67 -2.06 11.36 -0.98
CA ASN A 67 -2.55 10.05 -0.60
C ASN A 67 -2.52 9.10 -1.81
N TRP A 68 -2.14 7.85 -1.59
CA TRP A 68 -2.16 6.82 -2.61
C TRP A 68 -3.05 5.65 -2.21
N GLY A 69 -4.06 5.37 -3.03
CA GLY A 69 -5.11 4.38 -2.79
C GLY A 69 -6.48 5.06 -2.78
N ASN A 70 -7.44 4.55 -2.02
CA ASN A 70 -8.82 5.05 -2.10
C ASN A 70 -9.37 5.52 -0.75
N SER A 71 -10.20 6.57 -0.78
CA SER A 71 -11.00 7.01 0.37
C SER A 71 -10.19 7.40 1.61
N ASN A 72 -8.95 7.88 1.44
CA ASN A 72 -8.14 8.35 2.57
C ASN A 72 -8.54 9.78 2.96
N GLN A 73 -8.51 10.10 4.25
CA GLN A 73 -8.74 11.43 4.80
C GLN A 73 -7.51 11.88 5.59
N GLY A 74 -6.88 12.97 5.16
CA GLY A 74 -5.63 13.50 5.69
C GLY A 74 -4.53 13.49 4.63
N SER A 75 -3.28 13.34 5.02
CA SER A 75 -2.15 13.47 4.09
C SER A 75 -1.16 12.32 4.17
N TYR A 76 -0.51 12.01 3.05
CA TYR A 76 0.57 11.02 2.95
C TYR A 76 0.16 9.58 3.33
N ASN A 77 -1.12 9.24 3.24
CA ASN A 77 -1.56 7.86 3.47
C ASN A 77 -1.33 6.99 2.24
N ILE A 78 -0.92 5.74 2.45
CA ILE A 78 -0.75 4.74 1.40
C ILE A 78 -1.59 3.52 1.77
N GLY A 79 -2.51 3.12 0.89
CA GLY A 79 -3.55 2.13 1.14
C GLY A 79 -4.94 2.77 1.09
N SER A 80 -5.96 2.14 1.69
CA SER A 80 -7.34 2.61 1.55
C SER A 80 -8.04 2.88 2.89
N ASN A 81 -8.98 3.83 2.90
CA ASN A 81 -9.83 4.18 4.04
C ASN A 81 -9.07 4.59 5.32
N ASN A 82 -7.88 5.18 5.19
CA ASN A 82 -7.17 5.69 6.36
C ASN A 82 -7.72 7.06 6.79
N MET A 83 -7.77 7.31 8.09
CA MET A 83 -8.08 8.60 8.69
C MET A 83 -6.89 9.10 9.51
N GLY A 84 -6.36 10.26 9.14
CA GLY A 84 -5.17 10.87 9.73
C GLY A 84 -4.02 10.95 8.74
N ASN A 85 -2.77 10.90 9.20
CA ASN A 85 -1.61 11.22 8.36
C ASN A 85 -0.56 10.11 8.32
N SER A 86 0.10 9.94 7.18
CA SER A 86 1.27 9.06 7.02
C SER A 86 1.01 7.59 7.39
N ASN A 87 -0.21 7.11 7.27
CA ASN A 87 -0.53 5.70 7.50
C ASN A 87 -0.18 4.86 6.27
N ARG A 88 0.22 3.61 6.49
CA ARG A 88 0.54 2.62 5.47
C ARG A 88 -0.22 1.33 5.75
N GLY A 89 -0.99 0.88 4.76
CA GLY A 89 -2.01 -0.16 4.88
C GLY A 89 -3.41 0.46 4.89
N SER A 90 -4.42 -0.30 5.28
CA SER A 90 -5.83 0.07 5.08
C SER A 90 -6.62 0.12 6.39
N ASN A 91 -7.65 0.97 6.43
CA ASN A 91 -8.57 1.16 7.54
C ASN A 91 -7.89 1.57 8.87
N ASN A 92 -6.81 2.35 8.82
CA ASN A 92 -6.16 2.85 10.03
C ASN A 92 -6.72 4.21 10.45
N THR A 93 -6.80 4.46 11.75
CA THR A 93 -7.15 5.78 12.30
C THR A 93 -6.05 6.26 13.23
N GLY A 94 -5.30 7.28 12.82
CA GLY A 94 -4.14 7.77 13.56
C GLY A 94 -3.07 8.40 12.68
N THR A 95 -1.86 8.51 13.20
CA THR A 95 -0.70 9.03 12.46
C THR A 95 0.46 8.05 12.47
N GLY A 96 1.06 7.81 11.30
CA GLY A 96 2.28 7.01 11.17
C GLY A 96 2.07 5.51 11.43
N LEU A 97 0.85 4.99 11.26
CA LEU A 97 0.56 3.59 11.50
C LEU A 97 0.97 2.75 10.29
N PHE A 98 1.71 1.67 10.53
CA PHE A 98 2.02 0.64 9.54
C PHE A 98 1.29 -0.65 9.92
N CYS A 99 0.07 -0.82 9.41
CA CYS A 99 -0.80 -1.95 9.73
C CYS A 99 -2.06 -1.95 8.83
N ASN A 100 -2.96 -2.91 9.01
CA ASN A 100 -4.36 -2.74 8.63
C ASN A 100 -5.26 -2.76 9.87
N ASN A 101 -6.35 -2.00 9.84
CA ASN A 101 -7.38 -1.97 10.88
C ASN A 101 -6.86 -1.56 12.27
N LEU A 102 -5.84 -0.71 12.35
CA LEU A 102 -5.28 -0.24 13.62
C LEU A 102 -5.77 1.17 13.95
N GLN A 103 -6.25 1.38 15.17
CA GLN A 103 -6.47 2.72 15.72
C GLN A 103 -5.34 3.08 16.68
N GLN A 104 -4.94 4.36 16.67
CA GLN A 104 -3.89 4.86 17.53
C GLN A 104 -4.23 4.64 19.01
N GLY A 105 -3.31 4.02 19.74
CA GLY A 105 -3.49 3.69 21.16
C GLY A 105 -4.24 2.39 21.41
N GLN A 106 -4.73 1.69 20.37
CA GLN A 106 -5.50 0.45 20.53
C GLN A 106 -4.64 -0.82 20.64
N GLY A 107 -3.31 -0.70 20.52
CA GLY A 107 -2.38 -1.81 20.67
C GLY A 107 -1.29 -1.84 19.60
N SER A 108 -0.58 -2.97 19.52
CA SER A 108 0.45 -3.22 18.50
C SER A 108 -0.15 -3.91 17.27
N CYS A 109 0.38 -3.58 16.09
CA CYS A 109 0.08 -4.33 14.87
C CYS A 109 0.50 -5.79 15.01
N THR A 110 -0.34 -6.72 14.55
CA THR A 110 -0.02 -8.15 14.49
C THR A 110 0.25 -8.59 13.06
N LEU A 111 0.88 -9.76 12.89
CA LEU A 111 1.16 -10.29 11.55
C LEU A 111 -0.13 -10.57 10.76
N ASP A 112 -1.20 -11.02 11.42
CA ASP A 112 -2.49 -11.28 10.78
C ASP A 112 -3.17 -9.98 10.32
N MET A 113 -2.95 -8.88 11.04
CA MET A 113 -3.42 -7.57 10.60
C MET A 113 -2.66 -7.09 9.37
N LEU A 114 -1.41 -7.50 9.16
CA LEU A 114 -0.67 -7.20 7.94
C LEU A 114 -1.07 -8.10 6.77
N ARG A 115 -1.44 -9.37 7.03
CA ARG A 115 -1.76 -10.37 6.01
C ARG A 115 -3.23 -10.37 5.66
N THR A 116 -3.61 -9.48 4.74
CA THR A 116 -4.95 -9.47 4.14
C THR A 116 -4.98 -10.27 2.84
N ALA A 117 -6.17 -10.46 2.26
CA ALA A 117 -6.31 -11.00 0.91
C ALA A 117 -5.64 -10.13 -0.17
N GLU A 118 -5.36 -8.87 0.13
CA GLU A 118 -4.66 -7.91 -0.74
C GLU A 118 -3.13 -7.97 -0.55
N THR A 119 -2.66 -8.74 0.43
CA THR A 119 -1.25 -8.87 0.75
C THR A 119 -0.66 -10.10 0.07
N VAL A 120 0.20 -9.87 -0.92
CA VAL A 120 0.98 -10.95 -1.53
C VAL A 120 2.25 -11.14 -0.71
N TYR A 121 2.45 -12.36 -0.22
CA TYR A 121 3.70 -12.79 0.42
C TYR A 121 4.39 -13.81 -0.48
N MET A 122 5.71 -13.72 -0.59
CA MET A 122 6.55 -14.61 -1.39
C MET A 122 7.75 -15.06 -0.57
#